data_AF-A0A919JWA3-F1
#
_entry.id   AF-A0A919JWA3-F1
#
_cell.length_a   1.000
_cell.length_b   1.000
_cell.length_c   1.000
_cell.angle_alpha   90.00
_cell.angle_beta   90.00
_cell.angle_gamma   90.00
#
_symmetry.space_group_name_H-M   'P 1'
#
loop_
_entity.id
_entity.type
_entity.pdbx_description
1 polymer ?
#
loop_
_entity_poly.entity_id
_entity_poly.type
_entity_poly.pdbx_seq_one_letter_code
_entity_poly.pdbx_strand_id
1 'polypeptide(L)'
;MTSPLPNRRIDQVFFGFSQQGGEQRVLADSFDGPDEHLRWQHRLQAHIRLQPLADADLPRRALSYFSFADGKAALLNRVDAGVSAGRNNAHALIGPSELLTPRTALGLSFWTGWQVHEPVAPLEPIHTGLGNTLKQAENHFYPAAVKNIDTLKPILAGLLTDPNVPISVIGCPEDIKLVMIWALLEIDECARTGLPNRSFSTYEDRHDAGVERAPHLMFLPVRPYTTGNVPRTIVDLAYPLAAGPAADTAAQLCRQLVERSFAPLAPAQAARPKAVLTETRPAPPQRYEARSGIPAPSPEQQLVAALRNAPTVRAFDQVLEALEQHPAERRHLVRAALDAAALDAAAFQVEVTFREELLTRLLTAAYGPRLEDLGDPQAEKHAVEVAGRANSEQLALLLGGMKATAGGPIRAAAFQRWAADGRAGRREPVAGILRRLRARRRDRYLPVAAVIAVLAVLGTAFLGGVLLGRSDGTAGNRPAAAPSTTRPASEPPESGPAGGRPRSGYATFDGVKPDDVAVIAFTRTAGGLQLQGLCVLAWDTTWFCPGRGDLPPDLTATLVAYAVPKEQVAEALTAPLPAAPNGWSAEHQVQ
;
A
#
# COMPACT_ATOMS: atom_id res chain seq x y z
N MET A 1 -20.00 12.14 -44.98
CA MET A 1 -19.36 11.18 -44.04
C MET A 1 -19.47 11.77 -42.64
N THR A 2 -20.17 11.10 -41.73
CA THR A 2 -20.08 11.39 -40.30
C THR A 2 -18.87 10.66 -39.75
N SER A 3 -17.86 11.36 -39.24
CA SER A 3 -16.80 10.71 -38.47
C SER A 3 -17.42 9.96 -37.29
N PRO A 4 -16.90 8.78 -36.90
CA PRO A 4 -17.36 8.11 -35.69
C PRO A 4 -17.23 9.08 -34.51
N LEU A 5 -18.25 9.14 -33.65
CA LEU A 5 -18.23 10.02 -32.48
C LEU A 5 -16.99 9.69 -31.64
N PRO A 6 -16.21 10.70 -31.19
CA PRO A 6 -15.04 10.46 -30.34
C PRO A 6 -15.48 9.65 -29.13
N ASN A 7 -14.72 8.60 -28.79
CA ASN A 7 -15.19 7.54 -27.92
C ASN A 7 -15.42 8.08 -26.48
N ARG A 8 -16.67 8.43 -26.16
CA ARG A 8 -17.10 9.05 -24.88
C ARG A 8 -17.12 8.08 -23.69
N ARG A 9 -16.31 7.03 -23.77
CA ARG A 9 -16.20 5.95 -22.79
C ARG A 9 -15.11 6.29 -21.77
N ILE A 10 -15.47 6.17 -20.50
CA ILE A 10 -14.54 6.09 -19.39
C ILE A 10 -14.64 4.66 -18.85
N ASP A 11 -13.58 3.89 -19.06
CA ASP A 11 -13.44 2.54 -18.56
C ASP A 11 -13.12 2.53 -17.06
N GLN A 12 -13.50 1.45 -16.38
CA GLN A 12 -13.24 1.22 -14.98
C GLN A 12 -12.29 0.02 -14.80
N VAL A 13 -11.41 0.07 -13.81
CA VAL A 13 -10.53 -1.05 -13.44
C VAL A 13 -10.33 -1.10 -11.93
N PHE A 14 -10.43 -2.29 -11.35
CA PHE A 14 -10.18 -2.54 -9.93
C PHE A 14 -8.90 -3.35 -9.75
N PHE A 15 -7.92 -2.72 -9.10
CA PHE A 15 -6.68 -3.35 -8.67
C PHE A 15 -6.81 -3.80 -7.22
N GLY A 16 -6.41 -5.04 -6.95
CA GLY A 16 -6.37 -5.59 -5.59
C GLY A 16 -5.45 -6.80 -5.50
N PHE A 17 -5.39 -7.39 -4.31
CA PHE A 17 -4.48 -8.49 -4.02
C PHE A 17 -5.19 -9.84 -4.18
N SER A 18 -4.68 -10.68 -5.09
CA SER A 18 -5.23 -12.01 -5.32
C SER A 18 -5.10 -12.89 -4.07
N GLN A 19 -6.20 -13.51 -3.61
CA GLN A 19 -6.17 -14.39 -2.43
C GLN A 19 -5.25 -15.62 -2.62
N GLN A 20 -5.08 -16.08 -3.86
CA GLN A 20 -4.31 -17.29 -4.20
C GLN A 20 -2.81 -17.03 -4.40
N GLY A 21 -2.42 -15.93 -5.05
CA GLY A 21 -1.02 -15.60 -5.35
C GLY A 21 -0.39 -14.62 -4.35
N GLY A 22 -1.22 -13.76 -3.73
CA GLY A 22 -0.76 -12.68 -2.88
C GLY A 22 -0.13 -11.50 -3.64
N GLU A 23 -0.16 -11.52 -4.97
CA GLU A 23 0.26 -10.45 -5.87
C GLU A 23 -0.87 -9.44 -6.12
N GLN A 24 -0.51 -8.19 -6.40
CA GLN A 24 -1.43 -7.16 -6.85
C GLN A 24 -1.68 -7.29 -8.35
N ARG A 25 -2.94 -7.34 -8.75
CA ARG A 25 -3.36 -7.46 -10.15
C ARG A 25 -4.69 -6.75 -10.39
N VAL A 26 -5.10 -6.65 -11.66
CA VAL A 26 -6.51 -6.42 -12.00
C VAL A 26 -7.36 -7.59 -11.50
N LEU A 27 -8.47 -7.29 -10.82
CA LEU A 27 -9.46 -8.27 -10.35
C LEU A 27 -10.77 -8.18 -11.15
N ALA A 28 -11.15 -6.96 -11.54
CA ALA A 28 -12.24 -6.69 -12.47
C ALA A 28 -11.90 -5.44 -13.30
N ASP A 29 -12.37 -5.39 -14.54
CA ASP A 29 -12.27 -4.23 -15.42
C ASP A 29 -13.46 -4.17 -16.39
N SER A 30 -13.54 -3.08 -17.16
CA SER A 30 -14.56 -2.85 -18.18
C SER A 30 -13.96 -2.74 -19.60
N PHE A 31 -12.78 -3.29 -19.88
CA PHE A 31 -12.13 -3.10 -21.19
C PHE A 31 -12.71 -4.04 -22.27
N ASP A 32 -12.86 -3.53 -23.50
CA ASP A 32 -13.24 -4.38 -24.66
C ASP A 32 -12.08 -5.27 -25.14
N GLY A 33 -10.82 -4.86 -24.90
CA GLY A 33 -9.64 -5.48 -25.47
C GLY A 33 -8.89 -6.38 -24.48
N PRO A 34 -8.55 -7.63 -24.87
CA PRO A 34 -8.03 -8.64 -23.93
C PRO A 34 -6.69 -8.26 -23.27
N ASP A 35 -5.85 -7.44 -23.93
CA ASP A 35 -4.54 -7.01 -23.41
C ASP A 35 -4.58 -5.66 -22.67
N GLU A 36 -5.72 -4.95 -22.65
CA GLU A 36 -5.80 -3.60 -22.09
C GLU A 36 -5.54 -3.58 -20.58
N HIS A 37 -6.01 -4.61 -19.87
CA HIS A 37 -5.80 -4.75 -18.43
C HIS A 37 -4.31 -4.94 -18.07
N LEU A 38 -3.56 -5.74 -18.85
CA LEU A 38 -2.10 -5.91 -18.67
C LEU A 38 -1.35 -4.61 -18.91
N ARG A 39 -1.71 -3.91 -20.00
CA ARG A 39 -1.12 -2.61 -20.37
C ARG A 39 -1.36 -1.56 -19.27
N TRP A 40 -2.58 -1.48 -18.73
CA TRP A 40 -2.91 -0.54 -17.66
C TRP A 40 -2.34 -0.94 -16.29
N GLN A 41 -2.25 -2.25 -15.98
CA GLN A 41 -1.57 -2.74 -14.79
C GLN A 41 -0.10 -2.32 -14.79
N HIS A 42 0.66 -2.61 -15.86
CA HIS A 42 2.06 -2.16 -15.97
C HIS A 42 2.17 -0.64 -15.90
N ARG A 43 1.29 0.09 -16.59
CA ARG A 43 1.34 1.57 -16.67
C ARG A 43 1.10 2.28 -15.34
N LEU A 44 0.41 1.62 -14.40
CA LEU A 44 0.01 2.17 -13.11
C LEU A 44 0.62 1.45 -11.89
N GLN A 45 1.42 0.38 -12.09
CA GLN A 45 1.91 -0.50 -11.02
C GLN A 45 2.63 0.22 -9.87
N ALA A 46 3.38 1.29 -10.17
CA ALA A 46 4.07 2.10 -9.17
C ALA A 46 3.13 2.97 -8.31
N HIS A 47 1.90 3.23 -8.79
CA HIS A 47 0.98 4.26 -8.26
C HIS A 47 -0.30 3.70 -7.62
N ILE A 48 -0.57 2.39 -7.76
CA ILE A 48 -1.78 1.72 -7.25
C ILE A 48 -1.71 1.31 -5.76
N ARG A 49 -0.63 1.65 -5.04
CA ARG A 49 -0.43 1.26 -3.64
C ARG A 49 -0.37 2.46 -2.68
N LEU A 50 -0.83 2.25 -1.45
CA LEU A 50 -0.58 3.10 -0.28
C LEU A 50 0.54 2.43 0.51
N GLN A 51 1.79 2.72 0.16
CA GLN A 51 2.96 2.09 0.76
C GLN A 51 3.25 2.72 2.13
N PRO A 52 3.12 1.99 3.26
CA PRO A 52 3.29 2.55 4.60
C PRO A 52 4.72 3.04 4.85
N LEU A 53 4.81 4.07 5.69
CA LEU A 53 6.04 4.70 6.18
C LEU A 53 6.09 4.55 7.71
N ALA A 54 7.29 4.56 8.30
CA ALA A 54 7.45 4.37 9.75
C ALA A 54 6.87 5.53 10.58
N ASP A 55 6.98 6.76 10.06
CA ASP A 55 6.72 8.00 10.78
C ASP A 55 5.37 8.67 10.39
N ALA A 56 4.49 7.96 9.66
CA ALA A 56 3.22 8.50 9.18
C ALA A 56 2.13 7.45 8.94
N ASP A 57 0.93 7.73 9.42
CA ASP A 57 -0.28 6.94 9.14
C ASP A 57 -0.62 6.91 7.63
N LEU A 58 -1.25 5.83 7.18
CA LEU A 58 -1.84 5.77 5.84
C LEU A 58 -3.12 6.61 5.78
N PRO A 59 -3.34 7.39 4.71
CA PRO A 59 -4.62 8.05 4.52
C PRO A 59 -5.68 7.00 4.16
N ARG A 60 -6.86 7.09 4.79
CA ARG A 60 -8.01 6.21 4.51
C ARG A 60 -8.33 6.10 3.01
N ARG A 61 -8.03 7.16 2.25
CA ARG A 61 -8.28 7.32 0.82
C ARG A 61 -7.24 8.28 0.24
N ALA A 62 -6.71 7.98 -0.95
CA ALA A 62 -5.89 8.92 -1.72
C ALA A 62 -6.32 8.96 -3.19
N LEU A 63 -6.27 10.15 -3.80
CA LEU A 63 -6.72 10.39 -5.17
C LEU A 63 -5.55 10.88 -6.03
N SER A 64 -5.39 10.29 -7.21
CA SER A 64 -4.25 10.54 -8.08
C SER A 64 -4.66 10.60 -9.55
N TYR A 65 -4.36 11.71 -10.20
CA TYR A 65 -4.67 11.95 -11.61
C TYR A 65 -3.40 11.93 -12.47
N PHE A 66 -3.45 11.19 -13.57
CA PHE A 66 -2.37 11.07 -14.55
C PHE A 66 -2.90 11.42 -15.94
N SER A 67 -2.24 12.35 -16.63
CA SER A 67 -2.41 12.60 -18.05
C SER A 67 -1.21 12.04 -18.82
N PHE A 68 -1.42 11.63 -20.08
CA PHE A 68 -0.40 10.94 -20.87
C PHE A 68 -0.34 11.42 -22.33
N ALA A 69 0.81 11.21 -22.98
CA ALA A 69 1.09 11.68 -24.34
C ALA A 69 0.25 11.01 -25.46
N ASP A 70 -0.41 9.88 -25.19
CA ASP A 70 -1.35 9.20 -26.08
C ASP A 70 -2.79 9.75 -25.98
N GLY A 71 -2.99 10.92 -25.38
CA GLY A 71 -4.31 11.55 -25.21
C GLY A 71 -5.23 10.82 -24.22
N LYS A 72 -4.67 9.90 -23.44
CA LYS A 72 -5.36 9.20 -22.35
C LYS A 72 -5.07 9.85 -21.01
N ALA A 73 -5.96 9.60 -20.06
CA ALA A 73 -5.78 9.91 -18.65
C ALA A 73 -6.29 8.76 -17.78
N ALA A 74 -5.80 8.70 -16.54
CA ALA A 74 -6.25 7.79 -15.51
C ALA A 74 -6.44 8.55 -14.18
N LEU A 75 -7.54 8.27 -13.49
CA LEU A 75 -7.83 8.73 -12.14
C LEU A 75 -7.88 7.53 -11.20
N LEU A 76 -6.89 7.42 -10.32
CA LEU A 76 -6.78 6.34 -9.34
C LEU A 76 -7.36 6.81 -8.02
N ASN A 77 -8.22 5.98 -7.44
CA ASN A 77 -8.75 6.10 -6.11
C ASN A 77 -8.22 4.93 -5.27
N ARG A 78 -7.15 5.19 -4.54
CA ARG A 78 -6.60 4.26 -3.53
C ARG A 78 -7.41 4.39 -2.24
N VAL A 79 -7.61 3.28 -1.54
CA VAL A 79 -8.28 3.21 -0.23
C VAL A 79 -7.45 2.34 0.70
N ASP A 80 -7.38 2.67 1.99
CA ASP A 80 -6.70 1.82 2.98
C ASP A 80 -7.62 0.66 3.42
N ALA A 81 -8.06 -0.11 2.43
CA ALA A 81 -8.83 -1.34 2.56
C ALA A 81 -8.18 -2.40 1.68
N GLY A 82 -8.01 -3.62 2.19
CA GLY A 82 -7.27 -4.67 1.51
C GLY A 82 -6.87 -5.81 2.45
N VAL A 83 -5.77 -6.49 2.14
CA VAL A 83 -5.30 -7.67 2.90
C VAL A 83 -4.43 -7.27 4.10
N SER A 84 -3.71 -6.16 4.00
CA SER A 84 -2.91 -5.54 5.07
C SER A 84 -2.56 -4.11 4.69
N ALA A 85 -1.98 -3.33 5.62
CA ALA A 85 -1.25 -2.10 5.28
C ALA A 85 -0.26 -2.39 4.13
N GLY A 86 -0.15 -1.47 3.17
CA GLY A 86 0.64 -1.66 1.95
C GLY A 86 0.10 -2.66 0.93
N ARG A 87 -0.94 -3.43 1.27
CA ARG A 87 -1.58 -4.43 0.39
C ARG A 87 -3.05 -4.10 0.19
N ASN A 88 -3.24 -2.84 -0.22
CA ASN A 88 -4.50 -2.14 -0.38
C ASN A 88 -5.14 -2.34 -1.77
N ASN A 89 -6.40 -1.96 -1.87
CA ASN A 89 -7.15 -1.88 -3.12
C ASN A 89 -7.02 -0.49 -3.76
N ALA A 90 -7.21 -0.43 -5.08
CA ALA A 90 -7.35 0.81 -5.83
C ALA A 90 -8.34 0.63 -6.98
N HIS A 91 -9.36 1.48 -7.04
CA HIS A 91 -10.27 1.57 -8.18
C HIS A 91 -9.83 2.73 -9.07
N ALA A 92 -9.80 2.56 -10.39
CA ALA A 92 -9.38 3.61 -11.31
C ALA A 92 -10.33 3.79 -12.49
N LEU A 93 -10.47 5.04 -12.91
CA LEU A 93 -11.22 5.46 -14.09
C LEU A 93 -10.25 5.88 -15.19
N ILE A 94 -10.44 5.38 -16.40
CA ILE A 94 -9.50 5.48 -17.52
C ILE A 94 -10.25 5.97 -18.76
N GLY A 95 -9.71 6.92 -19.50
CA GLY A 95 -10.40 7.46 -20.66
C GLY A 95 -9.58 8.48 -21.45
N PRO A 96 -10.19 9.14 -22.45
CA PRO A 96 -9.61 10.32 -23.09
C PRO A 96 -9.35 11.44 -22.07
N SER A 97 -8.20 12.12 -22.16
CA SER A 97 -7.84 13.24 -21.28
C SER A 97 -8.72 14.49 -21.49
N GLU A 98 -9.43 14.56 -22.63
CA GLU A 98 -10.48 15.55 -22.90
C GLU A 98 -11.75 15.35 -22.05
N LEU A 99 -11.99 14.13 -21.53
CA LEU A 99 -13.12 13.83 -20.65
C LEU A 99 -12.65 13.80 -19.19
N LEU A 100 -11.60 13.02 -18.92
CA LEU A 100 -10.90 12.99 -17.64
C LEU A 100 -9.85 14.12 -17.60
N THR A 101 -10.30 15.35 -17.38
CA THR A 101 -9.45 16.51 -17.07
C THR A 101 -9.13 16.55 -15.56
N PRO A 102 -8.13 17.32 -15.09
CA PRO A 102 -7.93 17.55 -13.65
C PRO A 102 -9.16 18.11 -12.92
N ARG A 103 -9.93 19.01 -13.55
CA ARG A 103 -11.19 19.54 -12.98
C ARG A 103 -12.25 18.44 -12.89
N THR A 104 -12.38 17.58 -13.90
CA THR A 104 -13.22 16.36 -13.86
C THR A 104 -12.79 15.41 -12.74
N ALA A 105 -11.48 15.22 -12.58
CA ALA A 105 -10.91 14.32 -11.57
C ALA A 105 -11.19 14.77 -10.13
N LEU A 106 -11.16 16.09 -9.88
CA LEU A 106 -11.61 16.66 -8.61
C LEU A 106 -13.12 16.53 -8.40
N GLY A 107 -13.95 16.76 -9.43
CA GLY A 107 -15.38 16.45 -9.36
C GLY A 107 -15.64 15.00 -8.96
N LEU A 108 -14.92 14.07 -9.59
CA LEU A 108 -14.99 12.63 -9.31
C LEU A 108 -14.58 12.23 -7.89
N SER A 109 -13.97 13.08 -7.05
CA SER A 109 -13.75 12.72 -5.63
C SER A 109 -15.06 12.44 -4.89
N PHE A 110 -16.15 13.12 -5.27
CA PHE A 110 -17.49 12.98 -4.69
C PHE A 110 -18.37 11.90 -5.37
N TRP A 111 -17.86 11.22 -6.40
CA TRP A 111 -18.62 10.20 -7.11
C TRP A 111 -18.83 8.96 -6.23
N THR A 112 -20.08 8.52 -6.04
CA THR A 112 -20.42 7.40 -5.16
C THR A 112 -20.13 6.00 -5.73
N GLY A 113 -19.77 5.89 -7.02
CA GLY A 113 -19.46 4.61 -7.66
C GLY A 113 -18.06 4.04 -7.38
N TRP A 114 -17.25 4.68 -6.53
CA TRP A 114 -15.93 4.17 -6.16
C TRP A 114 -16.01 2.83 -5.43
N GLN A 115 -15.46 1.79 -6.03
CA GLN A 115 -15.35 0.48 -5.40
C GLN A 115 -14.25 0.49 -4.32
N VAL A 116 -14.55 -0.08 -3.16
CA VAL A 116 -13.64 -0.22 -2.00
C VAL A 116 -13.18 -1.67 -1.83
N HIS A 117 -14.03 -2.62 -2.23
CA HIS A 117 -13.81 -4.07 -2.17
C HIS A 117 -13.86 -4.68 -3.56
N GLU A 118 -13.42 -5.94 -3.70
CA GLU A 118 -13.43 -6.68 -4.96
C GLU A 118 -14.86 -6.74 -5.54
N PRO A 119 -15.09 -6.25 -6.78
CA PRO A 119 -16.43 -6.24 -7.38
C PRO A 119 -17.01 -7.65 -7.55
N VAL A 120 -18.27 -7.83 -7.12
CA VAL A 120 -19.00 -9.11 -7.22
C VAL A 120 -19.49 -9.40 -8.65
N ALA A 121 -19.49 -8.38 -9.51
CA ALA A 121 -19.84 -8.43 -10.92
C ALA A 121 -18.75 -7.72 -11.75
N PRO A 122 -18.66 -7.97 -13.07
CA PRO A 122 -17.84 -7.16 -13.98
C PRO A 122 -18.14 -5.66 -13.83
N LEU A 123 -17.15 -4.82 -14.14
CA LEU A 123 -17.35 -3.38 -14.14
C LEU A 123 -17.92 -2.94 -15.48
N GLU A 124 -18.96 -2.11 -15.43
CA GLU A 124 -19.56 -1.52 -16.63
C GLU A 124 -18.89 -0.17 -16.98
N PRO A 125 -18.66 0.16 -18.26
CA PRO A 125 -18.08 1.45 -18.64
C PRO A 125 -19.01 2.64 -18.35
N ILE A 126 -18.43 3.80 -18.04
CA ILE A 126 -19.16 5.05 -17.80
C ILE A 126 -19.28 5.81 -19.13
N HIS A 127 -20.52 6.05 -19.58
CA HIS A 127 -20.80 6.72 -20.86
C HIS A 127 -21.24 8.19 -20.75
N THR A 128 -21.90 8.60 -19.67
CA THR A 128 -22.41 9.96 -19.44
C THR A 128 -22.64 10.24 -17.94
N GLY A 129 -22.66 11.52 -17.53
CA GLY A 129 -23.31 11.94 -16.27
C GLY A 129 -22.50 12.81 -15.30
N LEU A 130 -21.19 13.03 -15.53
CA LEU A 130 -20.28 13.62 -14.53
C LEU A 130 -20.52 15.12 -14.21
N GLY A 131 -21.43 15.81 -14.91
CA GLY A 131 -21.65 17.26 -14.74
C GLY A 131 -22.13 17.69 -13.34
N ASN A 132 -22.81 16.81 -12.59
CA ASN A 132 -23.29 17.13 -11.25
C ASN A 132 -22.17 17.12 -10.20
N THR A 133 -21.18 16.24 -10.34
CA THR A 133 -20.09 16.10 -9.36
C THR A 133 -19.14 17.30 -9.38
N LEU A 134 -18.97 17.93 -10.55
CA LEU A 134 -18.24 19.20 -10.70
C LEU A 134 -18.82 20.34 -9.85
N LYS A 135 -20.15 20.50 -9.85
CA LYS A 135 -20.83 21.54 -9.06
C LYS A 135 -20.75 21.26 -7.55
N GLN A 136 -20.80 19.99 -7.15
CA GLN A 136 -20.60 19.58 -5.76
C GLN A 136 -19.18 19.92 -5.30
N ALA A 137 -18.17 19.65 -6.12
CA ALA A 137 -16.78 19.98 -5.84
C ALA A 137 -16.54 21.49 -5.73
N GLU A 138 -17.07 22.32 -6.62
CA GLU A 138 -16.95 23.79 -6.53
C GLU A 138 -17.54 24.33 -5.21
N ASN A 139 -18.77 23.92 -4.88
CA ASN A 139 -19.47 24.34 -3.66
C ASN A 139 -18.74 23.90 -2.38
N HIS A 140 -18.06 22.75 -2.39
CA HIS A 140 -17.32 22.24 -1.24
C HIS A 140 -15.91 22.83 -1.12
N PHE A 141 -15.16 22.88 -2.23
CA PHE A 141 -13.75 23.28 -2.21
C PHE A 141 -13.56 24.80 -2.09
N TYR A 142 -14.43 25.65 -2.66
CA TYR A 142 -14.24 27.10 -2.57
C TYR A 142 -14.23 27.64 -1.12
N PRO A 143 -15.22 27.35 -0.25
CA PRO A 143 -15.20 27.84 1.13
C PRO A 143 -14.01 27.28 1.93
N ALA A 144 -13.64 26.01 1.67
CA ALA A 144 -12.49 25.38 2.29
C ALA A 144 -11.16 26.02 1.83
N ALA A 145 -11.05 26.45 0.57
CA ALA A 145 -9.85 27.11 0.04
C ALA A 145 -9.66 28.49 0.65
N VAL A 146 -10.75 29.26 0.79
CA VAL A 146 -10.74 30.56 1.49
C VAL A 146 -10.36 30.39 2.97
N LYS A 147 -10.89 29.36 3.65
CA LYS A 147 -10.52 29.05 5.05
C LYS A 147 -9.03 28.69 5.22
N ASN A 148 -8.44 28.00 4.24
CA ASN A 148 -7.06 27.49 4.31
C ASN A 148 -6.09 28.28 3.39
N ILE A 149 -6.39 29.56 3.14
CA ILE A 149 -5.69 30.37 2.13
C ILE A 149 -4.20 30.58 2.46
N ASP A 150 -3.82 30.57 3.74
CA ASP A 150 -2.42 30.67 4.17
C ASP A 150 -1.60 29.42 3.83
N THR A 151 -2.21 28.23 3.80
CA THR A 151 -1.56 26.99 3.34
C THR A 151 -1.35 26.99 1.82
N LEU A 152 -2.22 27.67 1.07
CA LEU A 152 -2.12 27.75 -0.39
C LEU A 152 -0.95 28.63 -0.84
N LYS A 153 -0.67 29.74 -0.13
CA LYS A 153 0.40 30.71 -0.44
C LYS A 153 1.78 30.06 -0.69
N PRO A 154 2.35 29.23 0.21
CA PRO A 154 3.65 28.61 -0.02
C PRO A 154 3.66 27.61 -1.18
N ILE A 155 2.57 26.86 -1.38
CA ILE A 155 2.47 25.90 -2.49
C ILE A 155 2.46 26.64 -3.84
N LEU A 156 1.66 27.70 -3.93
CA LEU A 156 1.57 28.56 -5.11
C LEU A 156 2.89 29.31 -5.37
N ALA A 157 3.55 29.83 -4.33
CA ALA A 157 4.86 30.49 -4.46
C ALA A 157 5.95 29.52 -4.96
N GLY A 158 5.94 28.26 -4.49
CA GLY A 158 6.83 27.21 -5.02
C GLY A 158 6.58 26.93 -6.50
N LEU A 159 5.32 26.81 -6.91
CA LEU A 159 4.93 26.64 -8.31
C LEU A 159 5.27 27.84 -9.20
N LEU A 160 5.18 29.07 -8.68
CA LEU A 160 5.56 30.29 -9.40
C LEU A 160 7.08 30.50 -9.50
N THR A 161 7.88 29.81 -8.69
CA THR A 161 9.35 29.94 -8.70
C THR A 161 9.98 29.26 -9.92
N ASP A 162 9.51 28.07 -10.30
CA ASP A 162 9.70 27.52 -11.64
C ASP A 162 8.43 26.77 -12.09
N PRO A 163 7.59 27.41 -12.92
CA PRO A 163 6.37 26.80 -13.46
C PRO A 163 6.59 25.54 -14.30
N ASN A 164 7.81 25.12 -14.64
CA ASN A 164 8.09 23.92 -15.42
C ASN A 164 8.48 22.71 -14.55
N VAL A 165 8.96 22.93 -13.33
CA VAL A 165 9.53 21.90 -12.45
C VAL A 165 8.46 21.25 -11.55
N PRO A 166 8.40 19.91 -11.44
CA PRO A 166 7.45 19.22 -10.57
C PRO A 166 7.58 19.62 -9.11
N ILE A 167 6.45 19.74 -8.41
CA ILE A 167 6.40 20.15 -7.00
C ILE A 167 6.08 18.96 -6.09
N SER A 168 6.74 18.92 -4.94
CA SER A 168 6.39 18.03 -3.83
C SER A 168 6.04 18.88 -2.61
N VAL A 169 4.85 18.67 -2.05
CA VAL A 169 4.34 19.38 -0.87
C VAL A 169 4.39 18.43 0.32
N ILE A 170 5.15 18.78 1.35
CA ILE A 170 5.29 18.00 2.60
C ILE A 170 4.43 18.63 3.70
N GLY A 171 3.79 17.79 4.53
CA GLY A 171 3.10 18.24 5.75
C GLY A 171 1.73 18.90 5.52
N CYS A 172 1.08 18.66 4.38
CA CYS A 172 -0.27 19.15 4.11
C CYS A 172 -1.33 18.22 4.76
N PRO A 173 -2.24 18.71 5.62
CA PRO A 173 -3.33 17.91 6.19
C PRO A 173 -4.21 17.26 5.11
N GLU A 174 -4.56 15.98 5.29
CA GLU A 174 -5.23 15.17 4.26
C GLU A 174 -6.56 15.77 3.79
N ASP A 175 -7.34 16.32 4.71
CA ASP A 175 -8.65 16.91 4.47
C ASP A 175 -8.60 18.13 3.52
N ILE A 176 -7.46 18.83 3.45
CA ILE A 176 -7.29 20.01 2.59
C ILE A 176 -6.45 19.76 1.33
N LYS A 177 -5.89 18.56 1.10
CA LYS A 177 -5.07 18.30 -0.10
C LYS A 177 -5.84 18.52 -1.41
N LEU A 178 -7.06 17.98 -1.51
CA LEU A 178 -7.93 18.19 -2.67
C LEU A 178 -8.37 19.66 -2.81
N VAL A 179 -8.57 20.35 -1.69
CA VAL A 179 -8.86 21.79 -1.64
C VAL A 179 -7.72 22.61 -2.24
N MET A 180 -6.46 22.28 -1.88
CA MET A 180 -5.28 22.96 -2.44
C MET A 180 -5.15 22.70 -3.95
N ILE A 181 -5.35 21.45 -4.41
CA ILE A 181 -5.31 21.12 -5.85
C ILE A 181 -6.40 21.89 -6.62
N TRP A 182 -7.62 21.95 -6.08
CA TRP A 182 -8.72 22.72 -6.67
C TRP A 182 -8.38 24.21 -6.79
N ALA A 183 -7.89 24.81 -5.70
CA ALA A 183 -7.58 26.24 -5.67
C ALA A 183 -6.44 26.63 -6.61
N LEU A 184 -5.44 25.76 -6.80
CA LEU A 184 -4.36 25.97 -7.77
C LEU A 184 -4.86 25.94 -9.22
N LEU A 185 -5.79 25.04 -9.55
CA LEU A 185 -6.39 24.96 -10.89
C LEU A 185 -7.33 26.14 -11.18
N GLU A 186 -8.11 26.59 -10.19
CA GLU A 186 -8.94 27.79 -10.30
C GLU A 186 -8.07 29.04 -10.54
N ILE A 187 -6.96 29.18 -9.82
CA ILE A 187 -6.00 30.29 -10.00
C ILE A 187 -5.33 30.25 -11.39
N ASP A 188 -4.93 29.09 -11.91
CA ASP A 188 -4.41 29.00 -13.27
C ASP A 188 -5.47 29.35 -14.33
N GLU A 189 -6.67 28.78 -14.24
CA GLU A 189 -7.72 28.96 -15.25
C GLU A 189 -8.18 30.43 -15.32
N CYS A 190 -8.32 31.10 -14.17
CA CYS A 190 -8.77 32.49 -14.11
C CYS A 190 -7.65 33.52 -14.36
N ALA A 191 -6.48 33.38 -13.73
CA ALA A 191 -5.40 34.36 -13.88
C ALA A 191 -4.44 34.07 -15.05
N ARG A 192 -4.59 32.89 -15.70
CA ARG A 192 -3.77 32.41 -16.83
C ARG A 192 -2.28 32.41 -16.51
N THR A 193 -1.94 31.95 -15.30
CA THR A 193 -0.56 31.88 -14.80
C THR A 193 0.30 30.96 -15.67
N GLY A 194 -0.33 30.02 -16.39
CA GLY A 194 0.33 29.10 -17.29
C GLY A 194 0.98 27.94 -16.55
N LEU A 195 0.47 27.62 -15.35
CA LEU A 195 0.76 26.41 -14.60
C LEU A 195 0.07 25.24 -15.35
N PRO A 196 0.81 24.41 -16.12
CA PRO A 196 0.21 23.46 -17.04
C PRO A 196 -0.84 22.53 -16.40
N ASN A 197 -1.84 22.14 -17.18
CA ASN A 197 -2.96 21.31 -16.73
C ASN A 197 -2.47 19.88 -16.40
N ARG A 198 -2.19 19.61 -15.12
CA ARG A 198 -1.16 18.65 -14.68
C ARG A 198 -1.67 17.43 -13.91
N SER A 199 -0.85 16.38 -13.94
CA SER A 199 -0.97 15.22 -13.06
C SER A 199 -0.76 15.60 -11.59
N PHE A 200 -1.56 15.02 -10.69
CA PHE A 200 -1.51 15.27 -9.25
C PHE A 200 -1.69 13.98 -8.44
N SER A 201 -1.30 13.99 -7.16
CA SER A 201 -1.61 12.92 -6.21
C SER A 201 -1.61 13.39 -4.76
N THR A 202 -2.63 13.02 -3.98
CA THR A 202 -2.75 13.39 -2.55
C THR A 202 -1.84 12.59 -1.62
N TYR A 203 -1.23 11.50 -2.08
CA TYR A 203 -0.31 10.71 -1.27
C TYR A 203 0.70 9.99 -2.14
N GLU A 204 2.00 10.13 -1.88
CA GLU A 204 3.02 9.19 -2.36
C GLU A 204 4.07 8.95 -1.27
N ASP A 205 4.73 7.80 -1.30
CA ASP A 205 5.74 7.39 -0.31
C ASP A 205 7.13 7.99 -0.60
N ARG A 206 7.40 8.32 -1.86
CA ARG A 206 8.66 8.83 -2.38
C ARG A 206 8.43 9.76 -3.57
N HIS A 207 9.49 10.43 -4.03
CA HIS A 207 9.42 11.34 -5.20
C HIS A 207 10.66 11.31 -6.10
N ASP A 208 11.54 10.32 -5.92
CA ASP A 208 12.80 10.19 -6.66
C ASP A 208 12.61 9.75 -8.12
N ALA A 209 13.72 9.77 -8.87
CA ALA A 209 13.77 9.44 -10.29
C ALA A 209 13.43 7.96 -10.62
N GLY A 210 13.33 7.08 -9.61
CA GLY A 210 12.83 5.71 -9.77
C GLY A 210 11.31 5.62 -9.91
N VAL A 211 10.56 6.68 -9.60
CA VAL A 211 9.10 6.73 -9.78
C VAL A 211 8.76 7.04 -11.24
N GLU A 212 8.60 5.98 -12.05
CA GLU A 212 8.21 6.12 -13.45
C GLU A 212 6.88 6.91 -13.56
N ARG A 213 6.88 8.01 -14.31
CA ARG A 213 5.72 8.91 -14.49
C ARG A 213 5.18 9.52 -13.17
N ALA A 214 6.06 9.85 -12.22
CA ALA A 214 5.73 10.60 -11.01
C ALA A 214 4.77 11.79 -11.28
N PRO A 215 3.65 11.94 -10.54
CA PRO A 215 2.74 13.07 -10.70
C PRO A 215 3.45 14.42 -10.58
N HIS A 216 2.94 15.44 -11.25
CA HIS A 216 3.60 16.74 -11.25
C HIS A 216 3.40 17.51 -9.93
N LEU A 217 2.23 17.40 -9.30
CA LEU A 217 1.96 17.84 -7.93
C LEU A 217 1.78 16.61 -7.04
N MET A 218 2.75 16.32 -6.17
CA MET A 218 2.67 15.20 -5.22
C MET A 218 2.61 15.75 -3.79
N PHE A 219 1.65 15.27 -2.99
CA PHE A 219 1.64 15.49 -1.56
C PHE A 219 2.29 14.30 -0.84
N LEU A 220 3.26 14.60 0.03
CA LEU A 220 4.02 13.63 0.79
C LEU A 220 3.68 13.82 2.29
N PRO A 221 3.46 12.74 3.06
CA PRO A 221 3.11 12.86 4.47
C PRO A 221 4.30 13.39 5.31
N VAL A 222 5.51 12.92 5.00
CA VAL A 222 6.77 13.34 5.63
C VAL A 222 7.82 13.63 4.55
N ARG A 223 8.94 14.26 4.93
CA ARG A 223 10.08 14.44 4.03
C ARG A 223 10.71 13.07 3.71
N PRO A 224 10.78 12.65 2.44
CA PRO A 224 11.27 11.32 2.10
C PRO A 224 12.80 11.24 2.26
N TYR A 225 13.30 10.07 2.67
CA TYR A 225 14.73 9.79 2.92
C TYR A 225 15.58 9.65 1.64
N THR A 226 15.25 10.38 0.57
CA THR A 226 15.88 10.21 -0.75
C THR A 226 17.30 10.76 -0.79
N THR A 227 18.26 9.90 -1.13
CA THR A 227 19.69 10.21 -1.23
C THR A 227 20.13 10.73 -2.59
N GLY A 228 19.25 10.71 -3.60
CA GLY A 228 19.50 11.21 -4.95
C GLY A 228 19.00 12.64 -5.16
N ASN A 229 19.60 13.37 -6.11
CA ASN A 229 19.09 14.66 -6.56
C ASN A 229 17.74 14.47 -7.28
N VAL A 230 16.68 14.91 -6.63
CA VAL A 230 15.32 14.88 -7.16
C VAL A 230 15.04 16.22 -7.88
N PRO A 231 14.78 16.25 -9.20
CA PRO A 231 14.58 17.48 -9.96
C PRO A 231 13.16 18.03 -9.75
N ARG A 232 12.87 18.45 -8.51
CA ARG A 232 11.56 18.90 -8.05
C ARG A 232 11.68 20.07 -7.08
N THR A 233 10.75 21.01 -7.14
CA THR A 233 10.55 22.05 -6.13
C THR A 233 9.96 21.39 -4.89
N ILE A 234 10.60 21.56 -3.73
CA ILE A 234 10.10 21.01 -2.45
C ILE A 234 9.53 22.17 -1.63
N VAL A 235 8.23 22.11 -1.35
CA VAL A 235 7.55 23.00 -0.40
C VAL A 235 7.25 22.20 0.85
N ASP A 236 7.82 22.61 1.97
CA ASP A 236 7.68 21.92 3.25
C ASP A 236 6.92 22.84 4.21
N LEU A 237 5.65 22.51 4.49
CA LEU A 237 4.71 23.40 5.16
C LEU A 237 5.00 23.60 6.65
N ALA A 238 5.95 22.85 7.22
CA ALA A 238 6.50 23.10 8.55
C ALA A 238 7.41 24.35 8.61
N TYR A 239 7.82 24.90 7.45
CA TYR A 239 8.72 26.05 7.35
C TYR A 239 7.99 27.28 6.80
N PRO A 240 8.31 28.49 7.29
CA PRO A 240 7.71 29.72 6.78
C PRO A 240 8.11 29.99 5.33
N LEU A 241 7.18 30.54 4.55
CA LEU A 241 7.45 30.97 3.17
C LEU A 241 8.55 32.02 3.13
N ALA A 242 9.61 31.75 2.37
CA ALA A 242 10.66 32.73 2.10
C ALA A 242 10.09 33.93 1.32
N ALA A 243 10.39 35.14 1.78
CA ALA A 243 9.96 36.37 1.14
C ALA A 243 10.63 36.58 -0.23
N GLY A 244 9.89 37.12 -1.20
CA GLY A 244 10.38 37.42 -2.54
C GLY A 244 9.25 37.43 -3.58
N PRO A 245 9.55 37.75 -4.87
CA PRO A 245 8.53 38.06 -5.88
C PRO A 245 7.49 36.95 -6.11
N ALA A 246 7.87 35.68 -5.97
CA ALA A 246 6.95 34.55 -6.09
C ALA A 246 5.98 34.45 -4.90
N ALA A 247 6.42 34.82 -3.68
CA ALA A 247 5.57 34.88 -2.49
C ALA A 247 4.61 36.08 -2.55
N ASP A 248 5.07 37.24 -3.03
CA ASP A 248 4.24 38.43 -3.22
C ASP A 248 3.15 38.17 -4.29
N THR A 249 3.53 37.55 -5.41
CA THR A 249 2.61 37.16 -6.48
C THR A 249 1.61 36.10 -6.02
N ALA A 250 2.05 35.10 -5.23
CA ALA A 250 1.16 34.13 -4.62
C ALA A 250 0.17 34.78 -3.65
N ALA A 251 0.61 35.73 -2.81
CA ALA A 251 -0.25 36.47 -1.90
C ALA A 251 -1.29 37.34 -2.64
N GLN A 252 -0.92 37.92 -3.80
CA GLN A 252 -1.85 38.64 -4.68
C GLN A 252 -2.91 37.69 -5.29
N LEU A 253 -2.50 36.57 -5.89
CA LEU A 253 -3.41 35.60 -6.51
C LEU A 253 -4.34 34.93 -5.48
N CYS A 254 -3.83 34.60 -4.29
CA CYS A 254 -4.64 34.11 -3.19
C CYS A 254 -5.70 35.13 -2.73
N ARG A 255 -5.39 36.44 -2.79
CA ARG A 255 -6.37 37.50 -2.51
C ARG A 255 -7.44 37.56 -3.59
N GLN A 256 -7.05 37.52 -4.87
CA GLN A 256 -8.00 37.49 -6.00
C GLN A 256 -8.97 36.30 -5.93
N LEU A 257 -8.50 35.12 -5.49
CA LEU A 257 -9.35 33.95 -5.24
C LEU A 257 -10.41 34.23 -4.15
N VAL A 258 -10.01 34.83 -3.02
CA VAL A 258 -10.92 35.18 -1.91
C VAL A 258 -11.93 36.26 -2.32
N GLU A 259 -11.49 37.24 -3.11
CA GLU A 259 -12.31 38.33 -3.64
C GLU A 259 -13.19 37.90 -4.84
N ARG A 260 -13.00 36.68 -5.37
CA ARG A 260 -13.51 36.21 -6.68
C ARG A 260 -13.24 37.21 -7.83
N SER A 261 -12.11 37.93 -7.75
CA SER A 261 -11.79 39.07 -8.60
C SER A 261 -10.42 38.89 -9.27
N PHE A 262 -10.38 38.03 -10.28
CA PHE A 262 -9.15 37.73 -11.03
C PHE A 262 -8.87 38.80 -12.08
N ALA A 263 -7.93 39.70 -11.78
CA ALA A 263 -7.30 40.56 -12.79
C ALA A 263 -6.11 39.81 -13.42
N PRO A 264 -5.99 39.73 -14.76
CA PRO A 264 -4.88 39.06 -15.44
C PRO A 264 -3.51 39.57 -14.96
N LEU A 265 -2.56 38.66 -14.74
CA LEU A 265 -1.20 39.04 -14.37
C LEU A 265 -0.57 39.91 -15.48
N ALA A 266 0.18 40.94 -15.06
CA ALA A 266 0.86 41.82 -16.00
C ALA A 266 1.89 41.01 -16.83
N PRO A 267 2.02 41.22 -18.16
CA PRO A 267 2.94 40.45 -19.00
C PRO A 267 4.42 40.49 -18.55
N ALA A 268 4.82 41.53 -17.80
CA ALA A 268 6.16 41.63 -17.21
C ALA A 268 6.42 40.65 -16.05
N GLN A 269 5.37 40.15 -15.37
CA GLN A 269 5.47 39.09 -14.35
C GLN A 269 5.32 37.70 -14.97
N ALA A 270 4.49 37.58 -16.03
CA ALA A 270 4.40 36.37 -16.86
C ALA A 270 5.60 36.19 -17.81
N ALA A 271 6.62 37.05 -17.71
CA ALA A 271 7.88 36.94 -18.40
C ALA A 271 8.65 35.73 -17.88
N ARG A 272 8.33 34.54 -18.43
CA ARG A 272 9.14 33.31 -18.29
C ARG A 272 10.62 33.70 -18.35
N PRO A 273 11.46 33.29 -17.39
CA PRO A 273 12.88 33.26 -17.62
C PRO A 273 13.08 32.54 -18.95
N LYS A 274 13.62 33.21 -19.96
CA LYS A 274 14.19 32.49 -21.08
C LYS A 274 15.31 31.67 -20.44
N ALA A 275 15.06 30.38 -20.28
CA ALA A 275 16.11 29.39 -20.14
C ALA A 275 16.93 29.50 -21.42
N VAL A 276 17.88 30.43 -21.42
CA VAL A 276 18.91 30.49 -22.43
C VAL A 276 19.67 29.20 -22.23
N LEU A 277 19.39 28.24 -23.11
CA LEU A 277 20.25 27.08 -23.34
C LEU A 277 21.55 27.58 -23.97
N THR A 278 22.29 28.37 -23.19
CA THR A 278 23.74 28.46 -23.30
C THR A 278 24.19 27.03 -23.06
N GLU A 279 24.53 26.34 -24.15
CA GLU A 279 25.09 25.00 -24.13
C GLU A 279 26.48 25.10 -23.47
N THR A 280 26.44 25.23 -22.14
CA THR A 280 27.57 25.59 -21.32
C THR A 280 28.37 24.32 -21.12
N ARG A 281 29.17 23.98 -22.14
CA ARG A 281 30.22 22.96 -22.10
C ARG A 281 30.84 23.02 -20.71
N PRO A 282 30.70 21.96 -19.88
CA PRO A 282 30.82 22.10 -18.44
C PRO A 282 32.20 22.66 -18.10
N ALA A 283 32.20 23.80 -17.42
CA ALA A 283 33.42 24.33 -16.83
C ALA A 283 33.99 23.26 -15.87
N PRO A 284 35.31 23.06 -15.81
CA PRO A 284 35.90 22.17 -14.82
C PRO A 284 35.38 22.59 -13.43
N PRO A 285 34.89 21.65 -12.61
CA PRO A 285 33.95 21.96 -11.54
C PRO A 285 34.54 22.98 -10.57
N GLN A 286 34.02 24.20 -10.64
CA GLN A 286 34.29 25.20 -9.63
C GLN A 286 33.79 24.64 -8.29
N ARG A 287 34.68 24.62 -7.29
CA ARG A 287 34.31 24.21 -5.94
C ARG A 287 33.30 25.22 -5.39
N TYR A 288 32.02 24.90 -5.53
CA TYR A 288 30.99 25.50 -4.69
C TYR A 288 31.33 25.12 -3.24
N GLU A 289 31.79 26.10 -2.48
CA GLU A 289 31.90 25.99 -1.03
C GLU A 289 30.47 25.88 -0.47
N ALA A 290 29.99 24.64 -0.38
CA ALA A 290 28.69 24.35 0.17
C ALA A 290 28.61 24.91 1.59
N ARG A 291 27.55 25.66 1.90
CA ARG A 291 27.21 26.02 3.28
C ARG A 291 26.76 24.76 4.02
N SER A 292 27.73 23.99 4.49
CA SER A 292 27.58 22.66 5.09
C SER A 292 26.96 22.75 6.50
N GLY A 293 25.65 23.05 6.55
CA GLY A 293 24.85 22.98 7.78
C GLY A 293 24.39 21.57 8.13
N ILE A 294 24.44 20.63 7.19
CA ILE A 294 24.24 19.20 7.46
C ILE A 294 25.56 18.64 7.99
N PRO A 295 25.63 18.10 9.23
CA PRO A 295 26.83 17.43 9.72
C PRO A 295 27.11 16.20 8.86
N ALA A 296 28.39 15.97 8.52
CA ALA A 296 28.78 14.75 7.82
C ALA A 296 28.36 13.51 8.64
N PRO A 297 27.82 12.44 8.02
CA PRO A 297 27.38 11.25 8.74
C PRO A 297 28.53 10.65 9.53
N SER A 298 28.27 10.19 10.76
CA SER A 298 29.33 9.66 11.62
C SER A 298 29.99 8.40 10.99
N PRO A 299 31.23 8.05 11.37
CA PRO A 299 31.86 6.81 10.89
C PRO A 299 30.99 5.56 11.11
N GLU A 300 30.25 5.50 12.22
CA GLU A 300 29.28 4.45 12.50
C GLU A 300 28.10 4.46 11.51
N GLN A 301 27.52 5.64 11.22
CA GLN A 301 26.45 5.77 10.23
C GLN A 301 26.93 5.38 8.82
N GLN A 302 28.17 5.71 8.46
CA GLN A 302 28.79 5.30 7.19
C GLN A 302 28.97 3.78 7.11
N LEU A 303 29.43 3.13 8.20
CA LEU A 303 29.53 1.66 8.26
C LEU A 303 28.16 0.98 8.20
N VAL A 304 27.13 1.49 8.85
CA VAL A 304 25.76 0.94 8.74
C VAL A 304 25.18 1.14 7.34
N ALA A 305 25.43 2.28 6.70
CA ALA A 305 25.06 2.49 5.30
C ALA A 305 25.80 1.51 4.37
N ALA A 306 27.09 1.22 4.62
CA ALA A 306 27.85 0.22 3.87
C ALA A 306 27.30 -1.20 4.09
N LEU A 307 26.90 -1.55 5.32
CA LEU A 307 26.33 -2.86 5.66
C LEU A 307 24.99 -3.09 4.93
N ARG A 308 24.11 -2.09 4.94
CA ARG A 308 22.79 -2.14 4.28
C ARG A 308 22.88 -2.17 2.75
N ASN A 309 23.93 -1.58 2.17
CA ASN A 309 24.14 -1.50 0.72
C ASN A 309 25.24 -2.45 0.22
N ALA A 310 25.60 -3.49 0.99
CA ALA A 310 26.63 -4.44 0.62
C ALA A 310 26.20 -5.26 -0.64
N PRO A 311 26.97 -5.21 -1.74
CA PRO A 311 26.59 -5.85 -3.01
C PRO A 311 26.95 -7.34 -3.11
N THR A 312 27.68 -7.89 -2.14
CA THR A 312 28.09 -9.31 -2.09
C THR A 312 28.17 -9.76 -0.63
N VAL A 313 28.13 -11.08 -0.39
CA VAL A 313 28.29 -11.64 0.96
C VAL A 313 29.64 -11.23 1.54
N ARG A 314 30.72 -11.32 0.74
CA ARG A 314 32.07 -10.89 1.15
C ARG A 314 32.13 -9.42 1.55
N ALA A 315 31.45 -8.52 0.85
CA ALA A 315 31.41 -7.10 1.21
C ALA A 315 30.63 -6.88 2.52
N PHE A 316 29.57 -7.65 2.75
CA PHE A 316 28.82 -7.62 4.02
C PHE A 316 29.69 -8.10 5.18
N ASP A 317 30.36 -9.25 5.03
CA ASP A 317 31.28 -9.81 6.03
C ASP A 317 32.40 -8.82 6.37
N GLN A 318 33.00 -8.15 5.39
CA GLN A 318 34.06 -7.14 5.61
C GLN A 318 33.57 -5.92 6.41
N VAL A 319 32.32 -5.48 6.21
CA VAL A 319 31.74 -4.39 7.01
C VAL A 319 31.36 -4.89 8.41
N LEU A 320 30.93 -6.15 8.54
CA LEU A 320 30.65 -6.78 9.82
C LEU A 320 31.94 -6.93 10.68
N GLU A 321 33.04 -7.39 10.09
CA GLU A 321 34.36 -7.44 10.74
C GLU A 321 34.81 -6.05 11.23
N ALA A 322 34.59 -5.00 10.42
CA ALA A 322 34.90 -3.62 10.81
C ALA A 322 34.01 -3.10 11.96
N LEU A 323 32.76 -3.55 12.04
CA LEU A 323 31.83 -3.24 13.14
C LEU A 323 32.16 -4.04 14.41
N GLU A 324 32.65 -5.28 14.30
CA GLU A 324 33.12 -6.08 15.44
C GLU A 324 34.39 -5.51 16.07
N GLN A 325 35.34 -5.07 15.23
CA GLN A 325 36.59 -4.41 15.64
C GLN A 325 36.38 -3.01 16.22
N HIS A 326 35.16 -2.44 16.14
CA HIS A 326 34.87 -1.09 16.60
C HIS A 326 35.05 -0.97 18.14
N PRO A 327 35.82 0.04 18.63
CA PRO A 327 36.17 0.18 20.05
C PRO A 327 34.98 0.11 20.99
N ALA A 328 35.14 -0.61 22.10
CA ALA A 328 34.05 -0.94 23.04
C ALA A 328 33.25 0.29 23.50
N GLU A 329 33.95 1.39 23.79
CA GLU A 329 33.39 2.69 24.18
C GLU A 329 32.42 3.25 23.12
N ARG A 330 32.73 3.11 21.82
CA ARG A 330 31.91 3.62 20.71
C ARG A 330 30.79 2.67 20.28
N ARG A 331 30.69 1.46 20.85
CA ARG A 331 29.63 0.50 20.49
C ARG A 331 28.21 1.00 20.79
N HIS A 332 28.04 2.01 21.62
CA HIS A 332 26.74 2.67 21.82
C HIS A 332 26.30 3.49 20.58
N LEU A 333 27.23 4.15 19.89
CA LEU A 333 26.97 4.86 18.62
C LEU A 333 26.63 3.86 17.49
N VAL A 334 27.34 2.73 17.45
CA VAL A 334 27.04 1.63 16.51
C VAL A 334 25.62 1.08 16.74
N ARG A 335 25.18 0.90 17.98
CA ARG A 335 23.79 0.49 18.31
C ARG A 335 22.75 1.57 17.98
N ALA A 336 23.11 2.85 18.08
CA ALA A 336 22.22 3.96 17.70
C ALA A 336 22.07 4.10 16.18
N ALA A 337 23.05 3.64 15.40
CA ALA A 337 22.97 3.55 13.94
C ALA A 337 22.34 2.22 13.45
N LEU A 338 22.60 1.10 14.16
CA LEU A 338 21.93 -0.19 13.97
C LEU A 338 20.63 -0.27 14.78
N ASP A 339 19.67 0.59 14.45
CA ASP A 339 18.30 0.45 14.94
C ASP A 339 17.61 -0.82 14.38
N ALA A 340 16.39 -1.11 14.85
CA ALA A 340 15.66 -2.31 14.44
C ALA A 340 15.38 -2.36 12.92
N ALA A 341 15.07 -1.24 12.28
CA ALA A 341 14.81 -1.18 10.84
C ALA A 341 16.11 -1.31 10.03
N ALA A 342 17.24 -0.79 10.52
CA ALA A 342 18.55 -1.00 9.93
C ALA A 342 19.00 -2.46 10.04
N LEU A 343 18.71 -3.14 11.16
CA LEU A 343 18.98 -4.56 11.37
C LEU A 343 18.09 -5.45 10.51
N ASP A 344 16.78 -5.20 10.43
CA ASP A 344 15.86 -5.95 9.55
C ASP A 344 16.22 -5.75 8.06
N ALA A 345 16.57 -4.52 7.65
CA ALA A 345 17.05 -4.26 6.29
C ALA A 345 18.37 -5.00 5.98
N ALA A 346 19.32 -5.03 6.92
CA ALA A 346 20.56 -5.78 6.76
C ALA A 346 20.32 -7.30 6.72
N ALA A 347 19.44 -7.84 7.57
CA ALA A 347 19.08 -9.25 7.58
C ALA A 347 18.38 -9.67 6.28
N PHE A 348 17.43 -8.87 5.78
CA PHE A 348 16.78 -9.10 4.48
C PHE A 348 17.79 -9.03 3.33
N GLN A 349 18.69 -8.04 3.32
CA GLN A 349 19.74 -7.92 2.31
C GLN A 349 20.67 -9.15 2.31
N VAL A 350 21.01 -9.70 3.48
CA VAL A 350 21.76 -10.98 3.58
C VAL A 350 20.96 -12.14 3.01
N GLU A 351 19.68 -12.31 3.38
CA GLU A 351 18.86 -13.43 2.87
C GLU A 351 18.71 -13.41 1.35
N VAL A 352 18.58 -12.23 0.74
CA VAL A 352 18.54 -12.05 -0.72
C VAL A 352 19.91 -12.30 -1.35
N THR A 353 20.95 -11.57 -0.90
CA THR A 353 22.29 -11.59 -1.51
C THR A 353 22.96 -12.96 -1.39
N PHE A 354 22.88 -13.58 -0.21
CA PHE A 354 23.45 -14.91 0.04
C PHE A 354 22.74 -16.00 -0.78
N ARG A 355 21.42 -15.89 -0.95
CA ARG A 355 20.67 -16.80 -1.82
C ARG A 355 21.08 -16.60 -3.28
N GLU A 356 21.18 -15.36 -3.76
CA GLU A 356 21.56 -15.08 -5.14
C GLU A 356 22.99 -15.53 -5.45
N GLU A 357 23.95 -15.28 -4.56
CA GLU A 357 25.33 -15.75 -4.72
C GLU A 357 25.41 -17.28 -4.75
N LEU A 358 24.70 -17.98 -3.85
CA LEU A 358 24.65 -19.45 -3.86
C LEU A 358 23.98 -20.03 -5.10
N LEU A 359 22.88 -19.44 -5.58
CA LEU A 359 22.22 -19.90 -6.81
C LEU A 359 23.10 -19.62 -8.04
N THR A 360 23.77 -18.48 -8.10
CA THR A 360 24.73 -18.15 -9.18
C THR A 360 25.93 -19.09 -9.18
N ARG A 361 26.47 -19.42 -7.99
CA ARG A 361 27.54 -20.42 -7.84
C ARG A 361 27.09 -21.84 -8.18
N LEU A 362 25.84 -22.20 -7.90
CA LEU A 362 25.25 -23.48 -8.31
C LEU A 362 25.11 -23.57 -9.84
N LEU A 363 24.68 -22.49 -10.50
CA LEU A 363 24.62 -22.41 -11.96
C LEU A 363 26.02 -22.42 -12.59
N THR A 364 26.99 -21.72 -11.99
CA THR A 364 28.41 -21.78 -12.36
C THR A 364 28.97 -23.20 -12.28
N ALA A 365 28.63 -23.95 -11.23
CA ALA A 365 29.08 -25.32 -11.05
C ALA A 365 28.36 -26.34 -11.96
N ALA A 366 27.24 -25.96 -12.59
CA ALA A 366 26.45 -26.80 -13.47
C ALA A 366 26.66 -26.51 -14.97
N TYR A 367 27.11 -25.29 -15.33
CA TYR A 367 27.20 -24.83 -16.72
C TYR A 367 28.44 -23.97 -17.05
N GLY A 368 29.39 -23.83 -16.11
CA GLY A 368 30.62 -23.06 -16.28
C GLY A 368 30.56 -21.61 -15.76
N PRO A 369 31.72 -20.96 -15.48
CA PRO A 369 31.82 -19.60 -14.91
C PRO A 369 31.13 -18.46 -15.67
N ARG A 370 30.79 -18.67 -16.94
CA ARG A 370 30.09 -17.75 -17.84
C ARG A 370 28.85 -18.40 -18.46
N LEU A 371 28.43 -19.55 -17.93
CA LEU A 371 27.43 -20.45 -18.52
C LEU A 371 27.82 -20.93 -19.93
N GLU A 372 29.12 -21.05 -20.21
CA GLU A 372 29.67 -21.42 -21.52
C GLU A 372 29.26 -22.83 -21.97
N ASP A 373 29.02 -23.75 -21.03
CA ASP A 373 28.53 -25.09 -21.36
C ASP A 373 27.13 -25.06 -21.98
N LEU A 374 26.36 -23.97 -21.82
CA LEU A 374 25.07 -23.77 -22.51
C LEU A 374 25.22 -23.58 -24.04
N GLY A 375 26.42 -23.74 -24.60
CA GLY A 375 26.64 -23.99 -26.03
C GLY A 375 26.47 -25.45 -26.44
N ASP A 376 26.55 -26.41 -25.51
CA ASP A 376 26.23 -27.82 -25.75
C ASP A 376 24.69 -28.01 -25.74
N PRO A 377 24.09 -28.59 -26.80
CA PRO A 377 22.67 -28.96 -26.82
C PRO A 377 22.20 -29.82 -25.64
N GLN A 378 23.06 -30.64 -25.04
CA GLN A 378 22.71 -31.44 -23.86
C GLN A 378 22.59 -30.57 -22.60
N ALA A 379 23.53 -29.65 -22.38
CA ALA A 379 23.51 -28.72 -21.26
C ALA A 379 22.40 -27.67 -21.41
N GLU A 380 22.14 -27.16 -22.62
CA GLU A 380 20.98 -26.29 -22.87
C GLU A 380 19.65 -27.03 -22.64
N LYS A 381 19.54 -28.29 -23.06
CA LYS A 381 18.36 -29.13 -22.77
C LYS A 381 18.15 -29.34 -21.26
N HIS A 382 19.23 -29.60 -20.51
CA HIS A 382 19.17 -29.69 -19.06
C HIS A 382 18.78 -28.35 -18.41
N ALA A 383 19.31 -27.23 -18.90
CA ALA A 383 18.96 -25.90 -18.42
C ALA A 383 17.50 -25.52 -18.71
N VAL A 384 16.95 -25.91 -19.86
CA VAL A 384 15.52 -25.83 -20.19
C VAL A 384 14.69 -26.63 -19.18
N GLU A 385 15.11 -27.85 -18.85
CA GLU A 385 14.41 -28.67 -17.86
C GLU A 385 14.48 -28.08 -16.44
N VAL A 386 15.66 -27.60 -16.01
CA VAL A 386 15.84 -26.94 -14.70
C VAL A 386 14.99 -25.66 -14.62
N ALA A 387 15.00 -24.82 -15.66
CA ALA A 387 14.17 -23.61 -15.71
C ALA A 387 12.66 -23.95 -15.64
N GLY A 388 12.23 -24.99 -16.35
CA GLY A 388 10.84 -25.42 -16.41
C GLY A 388 10.33 -26.24 -15.21
N ARG A 389 11.22 -26.88 -14.42
CA ARG A 389 10.83 -27.86 -13.37
C ARG A 389 11.41 -27.63 -11.97
N ALA A 390 12.39 -26.74 -11.78
CA ALA A 390 13.00 -26.56 -10.46
C ALA A 390 12.03 -25.92 -9.47
N ASN A 391 11.94 -26.46 -8.24
CA ASN A 391 11.11 -25.89 -7.17
C ASN A 391 11.54 -24.45 -6.74
N SER A 392 12.70 -23.97 -7.16
CA SER A 392 13.16 -22.59 -6.92
C SER A 392 12.77 -21.71 -8.10
N GLU A 393 11.96 -20.68 -7.82
CA GLU A 393 11.59 -19.63 -8.79
C GLU A 393 12.81 -18.78 -9.16
N GLN A 394 13.54 -18.26 -8.17
CA GLN A 394 14.73 -17.43 -8.38
C GLN A 394 15.84 -18.16 -9.16
N LEU A 395 15.98 -19.49 -9.02
CA LEU A 395 16.93 -20.27 -9.83
C LEU A 395 16.57 -20.24 -11.32
N ALA A 396 15.28 -20.40 -11.64
CA ALA A 396 14.79 -20.36 -13.02
C ALA A 396 14.87 -18.95 -13.63
N LEU A 397 14.59 -17.91 -12.82
CA LEU A 397 14.74 -16.52 -13.24
C LEU A 397 16.20 -16.13 -13.50
N LEU A 398 17.13 -16.51 -12.61
CA LEU A 398 18.58 -16.28 -12.82
C LEU A 398 19.08 -17.01 -14.09
N LEU A 399 18.72 -18.28 -14.25
CA LEU A 399 19.11 -19.09 -15.42
C LEU A 399 18.49 -18.57 -16.73
N GLY A 400 17.24 -18.10 -16.71
CA GLY A 400 16.57 -17.47 -17.86
C GLY A 400 17.01 -16.03 -18.15
N GLY A 401 17.58 -15.33 -17.16
CA GLY A 401 18.05 -13.94 -17.27
C GLY A 401 19.49 -13.81 -17.76
N MET A 402 20.40 -14.68 -17.30
CA MET A 402 21.84 -14.56 -17.61
C MET A 402 22.18 -14.83 -19.09
N LYS A 403 21.45 -15.72 -19.79
CA LYS A 403 21.66 -15.95 -21.24
C LYS A 403 20.92 -14.89 -22.06
N ALA A 404 21.46 -13.66 -22.06
CA ALA A 404 20.83 -12.44 -22.57
C ALA A 404 20.56 -12.37 -24.10
N THR A 405 20.74 -13.47 -24.85
CA THR A 405 20.21 -13.62 -26.21
C THR A 405 18.67 -13.69 -26.17
N ALA A 406 18.00 -12.61 -26.59
CA ALA A 406 16.54 -12.51 -26.56
C ALA A 406 15.89 -13.66 -27.36
N GLY A 407 14.99 -14.42 -26.71
CA GLY A 407 14.22 -15.50 -27.33
C GLY A 407 14.76 -16.93 -27.11
N GLY A 408 15.89 -17.13 -26.42
CA GLY A 408 16.45 -18.47 -26.19
C GLY A 408 15.52 -19.42 -25.41
N PRO A 409 15.60 -20.76 -25.65
CA PRO A 409 14.62 -21.72 -25.14
C PRO A 409 14.60 -21.82 -23.60
N ILE A 410 15.73 -21.60 -22.94
CA ILE A 410 15.84 -21.54 -21.47
C ILE A 410 14.95 -20.43 -20.89
N ARG A 411 14.98 -19.24 -21.52
CA ARG A 411 14.15 -18.09 -21.13
C ARG A 411 12.67 -18.35 -21.44
N ALA A 412 12.37 -19.01 -22.55
CA ALA A 412 11.00 -19.44 -22.86
C ALA A 412 10.47 -20.42 -21.80
N ALA A 413 11.26 -21.41 -21.37
CA ALA A 413 10.88 -22.35 -20.32
C ALA A 413 10.68 -21.67 -18.95
N ALA A 414 11.58 -20.76 -18.55
CA ALA A 414 11.43 -19.98 -17.32
C ALA A 414 10.16 -19.12 -17.33
N PHE A 415 9.86 -18.45 -18.45
CA PHE A 415 8.66 -17.63 -18.61
C PHE A 415 7.36 -18.46 -18.70
N GLN A 416 7.36 -19.56 -19.45
CA GLN A 416 6.22 -20.50 -19.52
C GLN A 416 5.91 -21.08 -18.14
N ARG A 417 6.94 -21.45 -17.38
CA ARG A 417 6.76 -21.90 -16.00
C ARG A 417 6.16 -20.79 -15.14
N TRP A 418 6.71 -19.57 -15.13
CA TRP A 418 6.15 -18.46 -14.36
C TRP A 418 4.68 -18.17 -14.73
N ALA A 419 4.34 -18.17 -16.01
CA ALA A 419 2.98 -17.98 -16.51
C ALA A 419 2.01 -19.13 -16.15
N ALA A 420 2.52 -20.36 -15.98
CA ALA A 420 1.72 -21.53 -15.58
C ALA A 420 1.59 -21.67 -14.04
N ASP A 421 2.68 -21.46 -13.31
CA ASP A 421 2.75 -21.49 -11.84
C ASP A 421 1.95 -20.34 -11.20
N GLY A 422 1.62 -19.28 -11.96
CA GLY A 422 0.71 -18.18 -11.58
C GLY A 422 -0.73 -18.59 -11.19
N ARG A 423 -1.03 -19.89 -11.13
CA ARG A 423 -2.27 -20.47 -10.57
C ARG A 423 -2.03 -21.61 -9.55
N ALA A 424 -0.78 -21.95 -9.22
CA ALA A 424 -0.42 -23.23 -8.60
C ALA A 424 0.53 -23.11 -7.37
N GLY A 425 0.08 -22.40 -6.33
CA GLY A 425 0.47 -22.64 -4.93
C GLY A 425 1.97 -22.59 -4.57
N ARG A 426 2.39 -21.49 -3.95
CA ARG A 426 3.65 -21.44 -3.17
C ARG A 426 3.65 -22.53 -2.07
N ARG A 427 4.33 -23.64 -2.32
CA ARG A 427 4.80 -24.53 -1.25
C ARG A 427 5.70 -23.72 -0.31
N GLU A 428 5.48 -23.84 1.00
CA GLU A 428 6.12 -22.97 2.00
C GLU A 428 7.64 -22.84 1.80
N PRO A 429 8.20 -21.63 1.83
CA PRO A 429 9.65 -21.46 1.77
C PRO A 429 10.29 -22.04 3.03
N VAL A 430 10.93 -23.20 2.88
CA VAL A 430 12.09 -23.61 3.69
C VAL A 430 11.78 -23.90 5.17
N ALA A 431 10.52 -23.82 5.62
CA ALA A 431 10.07 -24.19 6.97
C ALA A 431 10.53 -25.60 7.38
N GLY A 432 10.63 -26.54 6.42
CA GLY A 432 11.20 -27.88 6.61
C GLY A 432 12.72 -27.90 6.86
N ILE A 433 13.51 -27.05 6.21
CA ILE A 433 14.97 -26.97 6.44
C ILE A 433 15.26 -26.19 7.72
N LEU A 434 14.52 -25.10 7.98
CA LEU A 434 14.61 -24.39 9.26
C LEU A 434 14.14 -25.29 10.43
N ARG A 435 13.11 -26.14 10.26
CA ARG A 435 12.79 -27.21 11.23
C ARG A 435 13.94 -28.21 11.39
N ARG A 436 14.56 -28.69 10.30
CA ARG A 436 15.70 -29.65 10.38
C ARG A 436 16.96 -29.03 11.01
N LEU A 437 17.22 -27.74 10.79
CA LEU A 437 18.34 -27.01 11.42
C LEU A 437 18.04 -26.64 12.88
N ARG A 438 16.81 -26.23 13.21
CA ARG A 438 16.36 -26.04 14.60
C ARG A 438 16.35 -27.36 15.37
N ALA A 439 15.95 -28.47 14.74
CA ALA A 439 16.09 -29.82 15.30
C ALA A 439 17.56 -30.17 15.54
N ARG A 440 18.43 -30.14 14.52
CA ARG A 440 19.87 -30.41 14.70
C ARG A 440 20.57 -29.50 15.72
N ARG A 441 20.14 -28.25 15.90
CA ARG A 441 20.59 -27.40 17.02
C ARG A 441 20.04 -27.91 18.36
N ARG A 442 18.74 -28.18 18.46
CA ARG A 442 18.08 -28.74 19.66
C ARG A 442 18.71 -30.07 20.07
N ASP A 443 19.05 -30.94 19.12
CA ASP A 443 19.70 -32.24 19.35
C ASP A 443 21.15 -32.10 19.84
N ARG A 444 21.87 -31.05 19.42
CA ARG A 444 23.19 -30.70 19.98
C ARG A 444 23.11 -30.15 21.41
N TYR A 445 22.06 -29.41 21.75
CA TYR A 445 21.88 -28.84 23.09
C TYR A 445 21.12 -29.76 24.06
N LEU A 446 20.37 -30.76 23.58
CA LEU A 446 19.68 -31.75 24.39
C LEU A 446 20.59 -32.51 25.37
N PRO A 447 21.77 -33.05 25.00
CA PRO A 447 22.66 -33.68 25.98
C PRO A 447 23.21 -32.68 27.00
N VAL A 448 23.49 -31.44 26.60
CA VAL A 448 23.96 -30.39 27.53
C VAL A 448 22.86 -29.99 28.51
N ALA A 449 21.63 -29.79 28.03
CA ALA A 449 20.46 -29.48 28.84
C ALA A 449 20.08 -30.66 29.76
N ALA A 450 20.22 -31.90 29.29
CA ALA A 450 20.02 -33.10 30.11
C ALA A 450 21.09 -33.20 31.22
N VAL A 451 22.37 -32.93 30.92
CA VAL A 451 23.43 -32.88 31.94
C VAL A 451 23.17 -31.76 32.95
N ILE A 452 22.79 -30.56 32.50
CA ILE A 452 22.43 -29.45 33.40
C ILE A 452 21.21 -29.80 34.26
N ALA A 453 20.17 -30.42 33.68
CA ALA A 453 18.99 -30.86 34.43
C ALA A 453 19.31 -31.98 35.44
N VAL A 454 20.16 -32.94 35.08
CA VAL A 454 20.63 -33.99 35.99
C VAL A 454 21.50 -33.40 37.11
N LEU A 455 22.40 -32.46 36.80
CA LEU A 455 23.19 -31.75 37.82
C LEU A 455 22.31 -30.87 38.72
N ALA A 456 21.26 -30.24 38.19
CA ALA A 456 20.29 -29.49 38.98
C ALA A 456 19.46 -30.42 39.88
N VAL A 457 18.97 -31.55 39.37
CA VAL A 457 18.22 -32.56 40.15
C VAL A 457 19.10 -33.21 41.21
N LEU A 458 20.34 -33.57 40.89
CA LEU A 458 21.32 -34.07 41.86
C LEU A 458 21.68 -32.99 42.89
N GLY A 459 21.81 -31.73 42.48
CA GLY A 459 22.04 -30.59 43.38
C GLY A 459 20.86 -30.37 44.34
N THR A 460 19.62 -30.41 43.85
CA THR A 460 18.43 -30.29 44.70
C THR A 460 18.16 -31.54 45.55
N ALA A 461 18.53 -32.73 45.07
CA ALA A 461 18.48 -33.96 45.87
C ALA A 461 19.58 -33.99 46.95
N PHE A 462 20.75 -33.40 46.68
CA PHE A 462 21.82 -33.24 47.65
C PHE A 462 21.46 -32.19 48.72
N LEU A 463 21.02 -30.99 48.33
CA LEU A 463 20.48 -30.00 49.28
C LEU A 463 19.27 -30.57 50.04
N GLY A 464 18.36 -31.25 49.35
CA GLY A 464 17.19 -31.89 49.95
C GLY A 464 17.57 -32.97 50.97
N GLY A 465 18.52 -33.85 50.65
CA GLY A 465 19.02 -34.87 51.58
C GLY A 465 19.79 -34.28 52.77
N VAL A 466 20.51 -33.17 52.58
CA VAL A 466 21.17 -32.43 53.66
C VAL A 466 20.17 -31.70 54.57
N LEU A 467 19.03 -31.25 54.04
CA LEU A 467 18.02 -30.47 54.78
C LEU A 467 16.89 -31.31 55.39
N LEU A 468 16.50 -32.42 54.76
CA LEU A 468 15.38 -33.30 55.17
C LEU A 468 15.85 -34.56 55.92
N GLY A 469 17.03 -34.51 56.53
CA GLY A 469 17.54 -35.52 57.45
C GLY A 469 16.81 -35.59 58.80
N ARG A 470 15.47 -35.53 58.83
CA ARG A 470 14.62 -35.76 60.02
C ARG A 470 13.12 -35.97 59.71
N SER A 471 12.53 -36.95 60.42
CA SER A 471 11.09 -37.22 60.68
C SER A 471 10.10 -37.45 59.51
N ASP A 472 9.73 -38.73 59.33
CA ASP A 472 8.38 -39.35 59.46
C ASP A 472 7.10 -38.69 58.87
N GLY A 473 6.15 -39.49 58.33
CA GLY A 473 4.75 -39.01 58.15
C GLY A 473 3.80 -39.63 57.08
N THR A 474 3.56 -40.95 57.09
CA THR A 474 2.42 -41.71 56.51
C THR A 474 1.24 -41.05 55.73
N ALA A 475 0.97 -41.59 54.51
CA ALA A 475 -0.33 -42.08 53.95
C ALA A 475 -1.51 -41.14 53.50
N GLY A 476 -2.25 -41.57 52.44
CA GLY A 476 -3.56 -41.00 52.03
C GLY A 476 -4.09 -41.44 50.64
N ASN A 477 -5.26 -42.10 50.55
CA ASN A 477 -5.78 -42.81 49.35
C ASN A 477 -6.57 -42.01 48.29
N ARG A 478 -6.28 -42.31 47.00
CA ARG A 478 -7.12 -42.75 45.82
C ARG A 478 -8.59 -42.25 45.51
N PRO A 479 -9.10 -42.46 44.26
CA PRO A 479 -10.19 -41.65 43.64
C PRO A 479 -11.35 -42.43 42.94
N ALA A 480 -12.31 -41.71 42.30
CA ALA A 480 -13.25 -42.12 41.21
C ALA A 480 -14.19 -40.92 40.83
N ALA A 481 -14.97 -40.82 39.73
CA ALA A 481 -14.95 -41.34 38.34
C ALA A 481 -16.00 -40.55 37.47
N ALA A 482 -16.11 -40.82 36.16
CA ALA A 482 -17.04 -40.18 35.17
C ALA A 482 -18.32 -41.07 34.92
N PRO A 483 -19.20 -40.96 33.87
CA PRO A 483 -19.13 -40.28 32.55
C PRO A 483 -20.46 -39.61 32.03
N SER A 484 -20.72 -39.63 30.70
CA SER A 484 -21.66 -38.79 29.92
C SER A 484 -22.80 -39.54 29.18
N THR A 485 -23.81 -38.81 28.67
CA THR A 485 -24.85 -39.15 27.66
C THR A 485 -25.48 -37.84 27.09
N THR A 486 -26.37 -37.73 26.07
CA THR A 486 -26.60 -38.37 24.74
C THR A 486 -27.54 -37.43 23.91
N ARG A 487 -27.66 -37.57 22.56
CA ARG A 487 -28.43 -36.68 21.64
C ARG A 487 -29.37 -37.47 20.68
N PRO A 488 -30.52 -36.92 20.26
CA PRO A 488 -31.30 -37.38 19.08
C PRO A 488 -31.40 -36.34 17.92
N ALA A 489 -32.04 -36.76 16.81
CA ALA A 489 -32.49 -35.96 15.66
C ALA A 489 -34.00 -36.32 15.39
N SER A 490 -34.74 -35.95 14.32
CA SER A 490 -34.48 -35.36 12.98
C SER A 490 -35.84 -35.07 12.28
N GLU A 491 -35.96 -34.10 11.36
CA GLU A 491 -36.78 -34.16 10.11
C GLU A 491 -36.64 -32.90 9.21
N PRO A 492 -36.96 -32.94 7.89
CA PRO A 492 -36.84 -31.81 6.95
C PRO A 492 -38.17 -31.28 6.33
N PRO A 493 -38.25 -30.01 5.88
CA PRO A 493 -39.45 -29.41 5.27
C PRO A 493 -39.45 -29.27 3.72
N GLU A 494 -40.57 -28.78 3.16
CA GLU A 494 -40.84 -28.60 1.72
C GLU A 494 -40.23 -27.33 1.09
N SER A 495 -40.20 -27.27 -0.25
CA SER A 495 -39.55 -26.21 -1.03
C SER A 495 -40.42 -24.95 -1.27
N GLY A 496 -40.01 -23.81 -0.71
CA GLY A 496 -40.54 -22.48 -1.05
C GLY A 496 -39.87 -21.83 -2.27
N PRO A 497 -40.31 -20.62 -2.69
CA PRO A 497 -39.68 -19.87 -3.77
C PRO A 497 -38.27 -19.39 -3.37
N ALA A 498 -37.33 -19.45 -4.33
CA ALA A 498 -35.90 -19.27 -4.06
C ALA A 498 -35.55 -17.91 -3.41
N GLY A 499 -34.90 -17.97 -2.25
CA GLY A 499 -34.44 -16.79 -1.51
C GLY A 499 -33.29 -16.08 -2.22
N GLY A 500 -33.43 -14.77 -2.42
CA GLY A 500 -32.32 -13.91 -2.84
C GLY A 500 -31.32 -13.74 -1.69
N ARG A 501 -30.03 -14.00 -1.94
CA ARG A 501 -28.97 -13.72 -0.96
C ARG A 501 -29.00 -12.26 -0.52
N PRO A 502 -28.82 -11.94 0.78
CA PRO A 502 -28.74 -10.57 1.25
C PRO A 502 -27.55 -9.87 0.59
N ARG A 503 -27.82 -8.77 -0.10
CA ARG A 503 -26.78 -7.90 -0.70
C ARG A 503 -26.30 -6.93 0.36
N SER A 504 -25.01 -6.59 0.32
CA SER A 504 -24.49 -5.43 1.07
C SER A 504 -25.12 -4.15 0.52
N GLY A 505 -25.35 -3.16 1.38
CA GLY A 505 -26.04 -1.92 1.02
C GLY A 505 -25.82 -0.81 2.05
N TYR A 506 -26.68 0.20 2.08
CA TYR A 506 -26.55 1.38 2.94
C TYR A 506 -27.72 1.57 3.90
N ALA A 507 -27.44 2.12 5.09
CA ALA A 507 -28.44 2.58 6.05
C ALA A 507 -28.06 3.95 6.63
N THR A 508 -29.04 4.82 6.81
CA THR A 508 -28.86 6.19 7.29
C THR A 508 -29.51 6.36 8.66
N PHE A 509 -28.80 6.96 9.61
CA PHE A 509 -29.22 7.09 11.02
C PHE A 509 -29.26 8.58 11.43
N ASP A 510 -30.36 9.26 11.11
CA ASP A 510 -30.48 10.69 11.35
C ASP A 510 -30.45 11.05 12.84
N GLY A 511 -29.72 12.11 13.18
CA GLY A 511 -29.50 12.57 14.55
C GLY A 511 -28.49 11.75 15.36
N VAL A 512 -27.94 10.66 14.81
CA VAL A 512 -26.95 9.81 15.50
C VAL A 512 -25.52 10.27 15.19
N LYS A 513 -24.74 10.57 16.22
CA LYS A 513 -23.33 10.97 16.11
C LYS A 513 -22.42 9.76 15.88
N PRO A 514 -21.61 9.72 14.80
CA PRO A 514 -20.68 8.60 14.56
C PRO A 514 -19.58 8.41 15.61
N ASP A 515 -19.31 9.42 16.43
CA ASP A 515 -18.33 9.35 17.52
C ASP A 515 -18.86 8.60 18.76
N ASP A 516 -20.19 8.49 18.94
CA ASP A 516 -20.82 7.90 20.12
C ASP A 516 -21.30 6.44 19.89
N VAL A 517 -21.52 6.04 18.63
CA VAL A 517 -22.08 4.70 18.27
C VAL A 517 -21.18 3.88 17.34
N ALA A 518 -21.42 2.57 17.28
CA ALA A 518 -21.15 1.78 16.09
C ALA A 518 -22.46 1.28 15.48
N VAL A 519 -22.52 1.16 14.16
CA VAL A 519 -23.66 0.53 13.47
C VAL A 519 -23.31 -0.93 13.16
N ILE A 520 -24.24 -1.84 13.46
CA ILE A 520 -24.06 -3.29 13.29
C ILE A 520 -25.13 -3.82 12.33
N ALA A 521 -24.70 -4.58 11.32
CA ALA A 521 -25.54 -5.25 10.34
C ALA A 521 -25.96 -6.64 10.83
N PHE A 522 -27.24 -6.96 10.68
CA PHE A 522 -27.84 -8.26 10.94
C PHE A 522 -28.72 -8.66 9.76
N THR A 523 -28.83 -9.96 9.51
CA THR A 523 -29.90 -10.46 8.64
C THR A 523 -31.05 -10.96 9.50
N ARG A 524 -32.22 -10.35 9.33
CA ARG A 524 -33.48 -10.77 9.94
C ARG A 524 -34.04 -11.97 9.18
N THR A 525 -34.32 -13.04 9.92
CA THR A 525 -34.96 -14.27 9.45
C THR A 525 -36.14 -14.62 10.37
N ALA A 526 -36.94 -15.63 10.02
CA ALA A 526 -37.96 -16.17 10.92
C ALA A 526 -37.38 -16.74 12.24
N GLY A 527 -36.10 -17.10 12.26
CA GLY A 527 -35.39 -17.59 13.46
C GLY A 527 -34.70 -16.51 14.30
N GLY A 528 -34.90 -15.21 14.00
CA GLY A 528 -34.26 -14.09 14.70
C GLY A 528 -33.20 -13.37 13.86
N LEU A 529 -32.31 -12.63 14.55
CA LEU A 529 -31.25 -11.82 13.94
C LEU A 529 -29.92 -12.59 13.87
N GLN A 530 -29.33 -12.66 12.67
CA GLN A 530 -27.99 -13.23 12.47
C GLN A 530 -26.96 -12.15 12.12
N LEU A 531 -25.95 -11.98 12.98
CA LEU A 531 -24.89 -10.99 12.84
C LEU A 531 -24.13 -11.13 11.51
N GLN A 532 -23.99 -10.02 10.76
CA GLN A 532 -23.23 -9.95 9.52
C GLN A 532 -21.89 -9.22 9.71
N GLY A 533 -21.87 -8.19 10.55
CA GLY A 533 -20.65 -7.48 10.93
C GLY A 533 -20.90 -6.02 11.33
N LEU A 534 -19.82 -5.30 11.61
CA LEU A 534 -19.86 -3.85 11.78
C LEU A 534 -20.03 -3.17 10.41
N CYS A 535 -20.90 -2.17 10.35
CA CYS A 535 -21.01 -1.27 9.21
C CYS A 535 -19.91 -0.19 9.28
N VAL A 536 -19.48 0.31 8.14
CA VAL A 536 -18.46 1.37 8.03
C VAL A 536 -19.16 2.69 7.69
N LEU A 537 -18.83 3.77 8.41
CA LEU A 537 -19.34 5.10 8.08
C LEU A 537 -18.91 5.48 6.66
N ALA A 538 -19.87 5.72 5.77
CA ALA A 538 -19.62 6.05 4.38
C ALA A 538 -19.58 7.57 4.15
N TRP A 539 -20.57 8.29 4.69
CA TRP A 539 -20.64 9.75 4.72
C TRP A 539 -21.69 10.22 5.73
N ASP A 540 -21.43 11.31 6.45
CA ASP A 540 -22.39 12.00 7.35
C ASP A 540 -23.13 11.08 8.34
N THR A 541 -24.42 10.77 8.11
CA THR A 541 -25.23 9.82 8.90
C THR A 541 -25.42 8.45 8.24
N THR A 542 -24.84 8.22 7.05
CA THR A 542 -24.98 7.01 6.23
C THR A 542 -23.81 6.04 6.39
N TRP A 543 -24.14 4.77 6.61
CA TRP A 543 -23.21 3.66 6.86
C TRP A 543 -23.37 2.58 5.79
N PHE A 544 -22.25 2.06 5.29
CA PHE A 544 -22.20 0.87 4.43
C PHE A 544 -22.21 -0.40 5.29
N CYS A 545 -23.21 -1.24 5.09
CA CYS A 545 -23.45 -2.44 5.88
C CYS A 545 -23.20 -3.72 5.04
N PRO A 546 -22.21 -4.56 5.43
CA PRO A 546 -21.89 -5.77 4.69
C PRO A 546 -22.91 -6.89 4.94
N GLY A 547 -23.36 -7.54 3.87
CA GLY A 547 -24.08 -8.82 3.92
C GLY A 547 -23.13 -9.98 3.59
N ARG A 548 -23.11 -11.02 4.43
CA ARG A 548 -22.35 -12.26 4.18
C ARG A 548 -23.24 -13.29 3.48
N GLY A 549 -22.73 -13.89 2.41
CA GLY A 549 -23.53 -14.68 1.46
C GLY A 549 -23.91 -16.10 1.90
N ASP A 550 -23.66 -16.47 3.16
CA ASP A 550 -23.63 -17.85 3.65
C ASP A 550 -24.98 -18.37 4.19
N LEU A 551 -26.09 -17.69 3.86
CA LEU A 551 -27.43 -18.14 4.25
C LEU A 551 -27.94 -19.31 3.39
N PRO A 552 -28.64 -20.29 4.00
CA PRO A 552 -29.43 -21.28 3.28
C PRO A 552 -30.39 -20.63 2.26
N PRO A 553 -30.48 -21.15 1.02
CA PRO A 553 -31.22 -20.53 -0.09
C PRO A 553 -32.75 -20.58 0.05
N ASP A 554 -33.25 -21.31 1.04
CA ASP A 554 -34.63 -21.48 1.46
C ASP A 554 -35.11 -20.43 2.48
N LEU A 555 -34.19 -19.69 3.11
CA LEU A 555 -34.54 -18.66 4.10
C LEU A 555 -34.83 -17.30 3.45
N THR A 556 -36.02 -16.77 3.69
CA THR A 556 -36.34 -15.36 3.44
C THR A 556 -35.61 -14.47 4.47
N ALA A 557 -34.91 -13.46 3.95
CA ALA A 557 -33.80 -12.83 4.65
C ALA A 557 -33.69 -11.33 4.29
N THR A 558 -33.84 -10.45 5.28
CA THR A 558 -33.72 -8.99 5.10
C THR A 558 -32.49 -8.47 5.82
N LEU A 559 -31.61 -7.73 5.14
CA LEU A 559 -30.49 -7.05 5.77
C LEU A 559 -30.99 -5.79 6.50
N VAL A 560 -30.70 -5.70 7.79
CA VAL A 560 -31.13 -4.62 8.69
C VAL A 560 -29.96 -4.14 9.55
N ALA A 561 -30.02 -2.89 9.99
CA ALA A 561 -28.96 -2.27 10.78
C ALA A 561 -29.52 -1.59 12.03
N TYR A 562 -28.69 -1.59 13.09
CA TYR A 562 -28.96 -0.88 14.34
C TYR A 562 -27.73 -0.06 14.73
N ALA A 563 -27.94 1.17 15.21
CA ALA A 563 -26.92 1.94 15.90
C ALA A 563 -26.91 1.53 17.39
N VAL A 564 -25.72 1.23 17.89
CA VAL A 564 -25.45 0.67 19.22
C VAL A 564 -24.37 1.53 19.90
N PRO A 565 -24.55 1.96 21.16
CA PRO A 565 -23.51 2.69 21.90
C PRO A 565 -22.19 1.91 21.94
N LYS A 566 -21.04 2.58 21.78
CA LYS A 566 -19.74 1.92 21.58
C LYS A 566 -19.37 0.96 22.71
N GLU A 567 -19.78 1.26 23.94
CA GLU A 567 -19.59 0.42 25.12
C GLU A 567 -20.39 -0.89 25.10
N GLN A 568 -21.49 -0.97 24.35
CA GLN A 568 -22.33 -2.18 24.23
C GLN A 568 -21.91 -3.10 23.06
N VAL A 569 -20.98 -2.66 22.20
CA VAL A 569 -20.61 -3.39 20.96
C VAL A 569 -20.05 -4.78 21.25
N ALA A 570 -19.31 -4.96 22.35
CA ALA A 570 -18.76 -6.27 22.72
C ALA A 570 -19.86 -7.30 23.07
N GLU A 571 -20.94 -6.86 23.72
CA GLU A 571 -22.13 -7.67 24.00
C GLU A 571 -22.93 -7.94 22.73
N ALA A 572 -23.14 -6.90 21.91
CA ALA A 572 -23.86 -6.97 20.64
C ALA A 572 -23.23 -7.94 19.62
N LEU A 573 -21.91 -8.12 19.66
CA LEU A 573 -21.15 -9.04 18.80
C LEU A 573 -21.06 -10.49 19.34
N THR A 574 -21.52 -10.74 20.57
CA THR A 574 -21.38 -12.05 21.24
C THR A 574 -22.70 -12.69 21.68
N ALA A 575 -23.75 -11.91 21.88
CA ALA A 575 -25.08 -12.41 22.22
C ALA A 575 -25.81 -13.02 21.00
N PRO A 576 -26.43 -14.22 21.11
CA PRO A 576 -27.45 -14.67 20.16
C PRO A 576 -28.75 -13.88 20.41
N LEU A 577 -29.16 -13.04 19.46
CA LEU A 577 -30.25 -12.07 19.65
C LEU A 577 -31.58 -12.56 19.03
N PRO A 578 -32.56 -13.03 19.84
CA PRO A 578 -33.92 -13.31 19.35
C PRO A 578 -34.69 -12.02 19.00
N ALA A 579 -34.31 -10.90 19.61
CA ALA A 579 -34.77 -9.54 19.31
C ALA A 579 -33.66 -8.53 19.64
N ALA A 580 -33.78 -7.29 19.15
CA ALA A 580 -32.85 -6.21 19.51
C ALA A 580 -32.99 -5.83 21.00
N PRO A 581 -31.88 -5.63 21.75
CA PRO A 581 -31.91 -5.16 23.13
C PRO A 581 -32.57 -3.80 23.32
N ASN A 582 -33.17 -3.60 24.50
CA ASN A 582 -33.72 -2.32 24.93
C ASN A 582 -32.60 -1.26 25.01
N GLY A 583 -32.75 -0.16 24.27
CA GLY A 583 -31.77 0.95 24.23
C GLY A 583 -30.97 1.04 22.92
N TRP A 584 -31.12 0.09 22.00
CA TRP A 584 -30.63 0.24 20.63
C TRP A 584 -31.52 1.20 19.82
N SER A 585 -31.03 1.69 18.69
CA SER A 585 -31.84 2.50 17.77
C SER A 585 -33.07 1.75 17.24
N ALA A 586 -34.00 2.49 16.64
CA ALA A 586 -34.97 1.89 15.72
C ALA A 586 -34.25 1.08 14.62
N GLU A 587 -34.94 0.06 14.12
CA GLU A 587 -34.46 -0.79 13.03
C GLU A 587 -34.47 -0.06 11.70
N HIS A 588 -33.32 -0.02 11.02
CA HIS A 588 -33.21 0.58 9.69
C HIS A 588 -32.99 -0.53 8.67
N GLN A 589 -33.87 -0.62 7.67
CA GLN A 589 -33.70 -1.53 6.55
C GLN A 589 -32.55 -1.05 5.67
N VAL A 590 -31.61 -1.95 5.35
CA VAL A 590 -30.48 -1.64 4.46
C VAL A 590 -30.96 -1.68 3.01
N GLN A 591 -30.59 -0.67 2.23
CA GLN A 591 -30.95 -0.48 0.80
C GLN A 591 -29.78 -0.79 -0.13
#